data_AF-A0A5T9R8V6-F1
#
_entry.id   AF-A0A5T9R8V6-F1
#
_cell.length_a   1.000
_cell.length_b   1.000
_cell.length_c   1.000
_cell.angle_alpha   90.00
_cell.angle_beta   90.00
_cell.angle_gamma   90.00
#
_symmetry.space_group_name_H-M   'P 1'
#
loop_
_entity.id
_entity.type
_entity.pdbx_description
1 polymer ?
#
loop_
_entity_poly.entity_id
_entity_poly.type
_entity_poly.pdbx_seq_one_letter_code
_entity_poly.pdbx_strand_id
1 'polypeptide(L)'
;QVTLCGTKSGAELVGDGAAAPTSAVNGTGSVAFNTARFGELVDIEPFVLGGPGPADLGHDPFRVADAELAAWIDAIENDKEPVVTAQQAFIVTQVLEAIYKSAETGQTIQL
;
A
#
# COMPACT_ATOMS: atom_id res chain seq x y z
N GLN A 1 3.12 15.22 19.11
CA GLN A 1 3.05 14.01 19.95
C GLN A 1 1.69 14.00 20.65
N VAL A 2 0.90 12.95 20.47
CA VAL A 2 -0.41 12.77 21.10
C VAL A 2 -0.42 11.40 21.77
N THR A 3 -0.83 11.37 23.04
CA THR A 3 -0.87 10.16 23.86
C THR A 3 -2.29 9.97 24.39
N LEU A 4 -2.84 8.77 24.23
CA LEU A 4 -4.10 8.35 24.79
C LEU A 4 -3.83 7.35 25.92
N CYS A 5 -4.41 7.59 27.10
CA CYS A 5 -4.24 6.73 28.26
C CYS A 5 -5.58 6.22 28.79
N GLY A 6 -5.61 4.95 29.20
CA GLY A 6 -6.74 4.28 29.84
C GLY A 6 -6.29 3.31 30.93
N THR A 7 -7.22 2.74 31.69
CA THR A 7 -6.92 1.87 32.84
C THR A 7 -6.41 0.48 32.46
N LYS A 8 -6.50 0.10 31.18
CA LYS A 8 -6.11 -1.22 30.66
C LYS A 8 -5.02 -1.18 29.58
N SER A 9 -4.90 -0.06 28.87
CA SER A 9 -3.91 0.15 27.81
C SER A 9 -3.85 1.64 27.45
N GLY A 10 -2.76 2.07 26.83
CA GLY A 10 -2.60 3.37 26.20
C GLY A 10 -2.06 3.24 24.77
N ALA A 11 -2.14 4.33 24.02
CA ALA A 11 -1.56 4.43 22.69
C ALA A 11 -0.80 5.75 22.57
N GLU A 12 0.36 5.72 21.95
CA GLU A 12 1.19 6.89 21.70
C GLU A 12 1.60 6.95 20.23
N LEU A 13 1.46 8.15 19.63
CA LEU A 13 2.03 8.44 18.33
C LEU A 13 3.49 8.89 18.49
N VAL A 14 4.41 8.09 17.98
CA VAL A 14 5.87 8.29 18.04
C VAL A 14 6.39 8.63 16.63
N GLY A 15 7.29 9.60 16.51
CA GLY A 15 7.88 10.01 15.23
C GLY A 15 7.32 11.34 14.67
N ASP A 16 8.06 11.93 13.72
CA ASP A 16 7.70 13.19 13.08
C ASP A 16 6.78 12.94 11.89
N GLY A 17 5.66 13.67 11.83
CA GLY A 17 4.64 13.52 10.80
C GLY A 17 3.89 12.19 10.94
N ALA A 18 2.73 12.18 11.57
CA ALA A 18 1.79 11.06 11.51
C ALA A 18 1.16 11.01 10.12
N ALA A 19 1.92 10.51 9.15
CA ALA A 19 1.48 10.33 7.78
C ALA A 19 0.82 8.96 7.67
N ALA A 20 -0.49 8.94 7.42
CA ALA A 20 -1.11 7.79 6.78
C ALA A 20 -0.30 7.41 5.53
N PRO A 21 -0.30 6.14 5.07
CA PRO A 21 0.49 5.68 3.91
C PRO A 21 0.20 6.42 2.59
N THR A 22 -0.79 7.33 2.58
CA THR A 22 -1.21 8.20 1.47
C THR A 22 -0.73 9.67 1.59
N SER A 23 -0.01 10.03 2.65
CA SER A 23 0.47 11.41 2.85
C SER A 23 1.75 11.66 2.07
N ALA A 24 1.86 12.85 1.46
CA ALA A 24 3.07 13.30 0.75
C ALA A 24 4.24 13.67 1.70
N VAL A 25 4.05 13.53 3.01
CA VAL A 25 5.07 13.77 4.03
C VAL A 25 5.69 12.43 4.39
N ASN A 26 7.01 12.27 4.18
CA ASN A 26 7.80 11.12 4.67
C ASN A 26 7.88 11.17 6.20
N GLY A 27 6.75 10.91 6.84
CA GLY A 27 6.63 10.85 8.27
C GLY A 27 7.03 9.46 8.77
N THR A 28 7.81 9.41 9.85
CA THR A 28 8.16 8.17 10.54
C THR A 28 7.14 7.81 11.62
N GLY A 29 5.99 8.50 11.63
CA GLY A 29 4.93 8.36 12.61
C GLY A 29 4.43 6.93 12.74
N SER A 30 4.74 6.26 13.85
CA SER A 30 4.20 4.97 14.24
C SER A 30 3.31 5.10 15.48
N VAL A 31 2.46 4.09 15.73
CA VAL A 31 1.65 4.02 16.95
C VAL A 31 2.21 2.91 17.82
N ALA A 32 2.68 3.24 19.03
CA ALA A 32 3.03 2.25 20.04
C ALA A 32 1.84 2.06 20.99
N PHE A 33 1.47 0.80 21.25
CA PHE A 33 0.46 0.46 22.25
C PHE A 33 1.11 -0.03 23.53
N ASN A 34 0.87 0.68 24.63
CA ASN A 34 1.42 0.33 25.93
C ASN A 34 0.36 -0.51 26.69
N THR A 35 0.72 -1.69 27.19
CA THR A 35 -0.19 -2.55 27.96
C THR A 35 0.56 -3.42 28.98
N ALA A 36 -0.18 -4.14 29.83
CA ALA A 36 0.39 -5.12 30.74
C ALA A 36 -0.03 -6.53 30.30
N ARG A 37 0.93 -7.42 30.01
CA ARG A 37 0.69 -8.83 29.71
C ARG A 37 1.52 -9.69 30.64
N PHE A 38 0.91 -10.75 31.17
CA PHE A 38 1.59 -11.70 32.07
C PHE A 38 2.24 -11.07 33.33
N GLY A 39 1.71 -9.93 33.79
CA GLY A 39 2.24 -9.21 34.96
C GLY A 39 3.41 -8.27 34.65
N GLU A 40 3.83 -8.18 33.39
CA GLU A 40 4.89 -7.28 32.92
C GLU A 40 4.31 -6.23 31.97
N LEU A 41 4.92 -5.04 31.97
CA LEU A 41 4.60 -4.00 31.00
C LEU A 41 5.22 -4.35 29.65
N VAL A 42 4.43 -4.26 28.60
CA VAL A 42 4.85 -4.55 27.22
C VAL A 42 4.38 -3.45 26.29
N ASP A 43 5.26 -3.11 25.37
CA ASP A 43 4.98 -2.20 24.27
C ASP A 43 4.74 -3.04 23.01
N ILE A 44 3.63 -2.79 22.34
CA ILE A 44 3.23 -3.47 21.11
C ILE A 44 3.34 -2.48 19.97
N GLU A 45 4.30 -2.73 19.09
CA GLU A 45 4.45 -2.03 17.83
C GLU A 45 3.70 -2.81 16.75
N PRO A 46 2.58 -2.28 16.21
CA PRO A 46 1.89 -2.92 15.11
C PRO A 46 2.81 -2.89 13.88
N PHE A 47 2.90 -4.01 13.19
CA PHE A 47 3.55 -4.05 11.90
C PHE A 47 2.75 -3.16 10.93
N VAL A 48 3.34 -2.05 10.53
CA VAL A 48 2.81 -1.19 9.48
C VAL A 48 3.41 -1.65 8.17
N LEU A 49 2.57 -2.16 7.25
CA LEU A 49 2.99 -2.35 5.86
C LEU A 49 3.39 -0.96 5.31
N GLY A 50 4.69 -0.76 5.10
CA GLY A 50 5.29 0.51 4.72
C GLY A 50 5.19 0.87 3.24
N GLY A 51 4.24 0.29 2.50
CA GLY A 51 4.11 0.47 1.07
C GLY A 51 2.71 0.91 0.64
N PRO A 52 2.56 1.65 -0.48
CA PRO A 52 1.26 2.04 -1.04
C PRO A 52 0.39 0.87 -1.52
N GLY A 53 0.88 -0.37 -1.48
CA GLY A 53 0.11 -1.53 -1.93
C GLY A 53 0.77 -2.89 -1.63
N PRO A 54 0.06 -3.99 -1.93
CA PRO A 54 0.50 -5.36 -1.61
C PRO A 54 1.77 -5.82 -2.35
N ALA A 55 2.21 -5.09 -3.38
CA ALA A 55 3.45 -5.35 -4.11
C ALA A 55 4.68 -4.61 -3.54
N ASP A 56 4.48 -3.65 -2.64
CA ASP A 56 5.54 -2.82 -2.08
C ASP A 56 5.80 -3.24 -0.62
N LEU A 57 6.59 -4.30 -0.47
CA LEU A 57 6.95 -4.91 0.83
C LEU A 57 8.23 -4.30 1.44
N GLY A 58 8.76 -3.23 0.82
CA GLY A 58 10.04 -2.63 1.20
C GLY A 58 9.88 -1.28 1.90
N HIS A 59 10.88 -0.93 2.71
CA HIS A 59 11.12 0.45 3.18
C HIS A 59 12.04 1.20 2.20
N ASP A 60 12.04 0.82 0.93
CA ASP A 60 12.92 1.42 -0.06
C ASP A 60 12.40 2.85 -0.38
N PRO A 61 13.26 3.87 -0.43
CA PRO A 61 12.85 5.20 -0.89
C PRO A 61 12.25 5.20 -2.31
N PHE A 62 12.51 4.16 -3.11
CA PHE A 62 11.90 3.99 -4.43
C PHE A 62 10.59 3.20 -4.35
N ARG A 63 9.46 3.92 -4.29
CA ARG A 63 8.12 3.32 -4.34
C ARG A 63 7.80 2.91 -5.77
N VAL A 64 7.13 1.76 -5.94
CA VAL A 64 6.72 1.27 -7.26
C VAL A 64 5.86 2.31 -8.00
N ALA A 65 4.98 3.00 -7.27
CA ALA A 65 4.12 4.06 -7.82
C ALA A 65 4.92 5.25 -8.37
N ASP A 66 6.06 5.61 -7.74
CA ASP A 66 6.89 6.72 -8.20
C ASP A 66 7.60 6.34 -9.51
N ALA A 67 8.04 5.09 -9.65
CA ALA A 67 8.63 4.57 -10.88
C ALA A 67 7.61 4.53 -12.04
N GLU A 68 6.38 4.07 -11.78
CA GLU A 68 5.30 4.06 -12.78
C GLU A 68 4.93 5.47 -13.25
N LEU A 69 4.78 6.42 -12.31
CA LEU A 69 4.46 7.80 -12.62
C LEU A 69 5.59 8.46 -13.43
N ALA A 70 6.84 8.24 -13.04
CA ALA A 70 8.00 8.76 -13.78
C ALA A 70 8.05 8.23 -15.22
N ALA A 71 7.77 6.94 -15.43
CA ALA A 71 7.72 6.34 -16.76
C ALA A 71 6.58 6.93 -17.62
N TRP A 72 5.43 7.22 -17.02
CA TRP A 72 4.31 7.86 -17.71
C TRP A 72 4.62 9.32 -18.10
N ILE A 73 5.23 10.09 -17.21
CA ILE A 73 5.64 11.47 -17.49
C ILE A 73 6.70 11.50 -18.60
N ASP A 74 7.72 10.63 -18.54
CA ASP A 74 8.77 10.53 -19.58
C ASP A 74 8.18 10.23 -20.96
N ALA A 75 7.17 9.36 -21.03
CA ALA A 75 6.47 9.04 -22.28
C ALA A 75 5.78 10.26 -22.89
N ILE A 76 5.16 11.11 -22.06
CA ILE A 76 4.49 12.34 -22.50
C ILE A 76 5.51 13.41 -22.91
N GLU A 77 6.50 13.68 -22.06
CA GLU A 77 7.47 14.77 -22.28
C GLU A 77 8.36 14.50 -23.50
N ASN A 78 8.67 13.23 -23.77
CA ASN A 78 9.58 12.83 -24.83
C ASN A 78 8.90 12.15 -26.02
N ASP A 79 7.56 12.17 -26.08
CA ASP A 79 6.76 11.55 -27.16
C ASP A 79 7.15 10.09 -27.42
N LYS A 80 7.36 9.32 -26.35
CA LYS A 80 7.69 7.90 -26.40
C LYS A 80 6.43 7.06 -26.16
N GLU A 81 6.43 5.84 -26.69
CA GLU A 81 5.39 4.87 -26.36
C GLU A 81 5.40 4.54 -24.86
N PRO A 82 4.23 4.54 -24.19
CA PRO A 82 4.14 4.19 -22.77
C PRO A 82 4.51 2.72 -22.55
N VAL A 83 5.03 2.42 -21.36
CA VAL A 83 5.43 1.04 -20.96
C VAL A 83 4.28 0.04 -21.08
N VAL A 84 3.04 0.50 -20.88
CA VAL A 84 1.82 -0.29 -21.11
C VAL A 84 0.95 0.44 -22.12
N THR A 85 0.70 -0.22 -23.25
CA THR A 85 -0.18 0.29 -24.31
C THR A 85 -1.65 0.03 -24.01
N ALA A 86 -2.54 0.81 -24.64
CA ALA A 86 -3.99 0.62 -24.53
C ALA A 86 -4.43 -0.78 -24.98
N GLN A 87 -3.80 -1.33 -26.02
CA GLN A 87 -4.11 -2.68 -26.51
C GLN A 87 -3.76 -3.76 -25.48
N GLN A 88 -2.63 -3.63 -24.78
CA GLN A 88 -2.25 -4.55 -23.71
C GLN A 88 -3.23 -4.47 -22.54
N ALA A 89 -3.62 -3.26 -22.12
CA ALA A 89 -4.63 -3.06 -21.08
C ALA A 89 -6.00 -3.67 -21.46
N PHE A 90 -6.37 -3.58 -22.73
CA PHE A 90 -7.61 -4.18 -23.24
C PHE A 90 -7.60 -5.71 -23.17
N ILE A 91 -6.47 -6.37 -23.47
CA ILE A 91 -6.33 -7.82 -23.34
C ILE A 91 -6.50 -8.25 -21.87
N VAL A 92 -5.87 -7.54 -20.93
CA VAL A 92 -6.04 -7.82 -19.49
C VAL A 92 -7.50 -7.68 -19.06
N THR A 93 -8.21 -6.66 -19.56
CA THR A 93 -9.64 -6.48 -19.27
C THR A 93 -10.47 -7.67 -19.75
N GLN A 94 -10.21 -8.18 -20.96
CA GLN A 94 -10.89 -9.37 -21.47
C GLN A 94 -10.61 -10.62 -20.63
N VAL A 95 -9.37 -10.80 -20.14
CA VAL A 95 -9.03 -11.88 -19.21
C VAL A 95 -9.85 -11.75 -17.92
N LEU A 96 -9.96 -10.56 -17.35
CA LEU A 96 -10.77 -10.32 -16.15
C LEU A 96 -12.25 -10.64 -16.38
N GLU A 97 -12.81 -10.24 -17.52
CA GLU A 97 -14.18 -10.61 -17.89
C GLU A 97 -14.37 -12.12 -18.03
N ALA A 98 -13.40 -12.82 -18.64
CA ALA A 98 -13.43 -14.27 -18.78
C ALA A 98 -13.40 -14.96 -17.42
N ILE A 99 -12.64 -14.43 -16.45
CA ILE A 99 -12.63 -14.92 -15.06
C ILE A 99 -14.01 -14.74 -14.42
N TYR A 100 -14.64 -13.58 -14.56
CA TYR A 100 -15.97 -13.35 -14.00
C TYR A 100 -17.04 -14.25 -14.63
N LYS A 101 -17.05 -14.40 -15.96
CA LYS A 101 -17.95 -15.31 -16.68
C LYS A 101 -17.72 -16.78 -16.29
N SER A 102 -16.47 -17.18 -16.12
CA SER A 102 -16.11 -18.52 -15.64
C SER A 102 -16.66 -18.78 -14.23
N ALA A 103 -16.52 -17.82 -13.31
CA ALA A 103 -17.02 -17.94 -11.95
C ALA A 103 -18.56 -18.05 -11.89
N GLU A 104 -19.27 -17.33 -12.77
CA GLU A 104 -20.73 -17.39 -12.86
C GLU A 104 -21.24 -18.71 -13.46
N THR A 105 -20.57 -19.19 -14.51
CA THR A 105 -21.03 -20.36 -15.29
C THR A 105 -20.45 -21.70 -14.82
N GLY A 106 -19.36 -21.67 -14.07
CA GLY A 106 -18.58 -22.87 -13.71
C GLY A 106 -17.87 -23.53 -14.89
N GLN A 107 -17.71 -22.83 -16.02
CA GLN A 107 -17.13 -23.36 -17.26
C GLN A 107 -15.90 -22.56 -17.70
N THR A 108 -14.99 -23.22 -18.40
CA THR A 108 -13.82 -22.55 -18.99
C THR A 108 -14.23 -21.60 -20.11
N ILE A 109 -13.81 -20.34 -20.03
CA ILE A 109 -14.04 -19.31 -21.05
C ILE A 109 -12.75 -19.12 -21.86
N GLN A 110 -12.84 -19.15 -23.19
CA GLN A 110 -11.71 -18.88 -24.10
C GLN A 110 -11.78 -17.44 -24.64
N LEU A 111 -10.60 -16.84 -24.83
CA LEU A 111 -10.40 -15.49 -25.35
C LEU A 111 -10.23 -15.47 -26.87
#